data_AF-A0A377GAC4-F1
#
_entry.id   AF-A0A377GAC4-F1
#
_cell.length_a   1.000
_cell.length_b   1.000
_cell.length_c   1.000
_cell.angle_alpha   90.00
_cell.angle_beta   90.00
_cell.angle_gamma   90.00
#
_symmetry.space_group_name_H-M   'P 1'
#
loop_
_entity.id
_entity.type
_entity.pdbx_description
1 polymer ?
#
loop_
_entity_poly.entity_id
_entity_poly.type
_entity_poly.pdbx_seq_one_letter_code
_entity_poly.pdbx_strand_id
1 'polypeptide(L)'
;MQNILSPAFAEKISNLLNAIKDDEHSKKLLLQDPATFLEKNQIFLVNCQVIVEENPGYGLYFAIQSKKIIPSPDQATQSKDETFRDHHFRDCLFY
;
A
#
# COMPACT_ATOMS: atom_id res chain seq x y z
N MET A 1 -11.76 1.56 9.27
CA MET A 1 -10.80 1.09 8.24
C MET A 1 -10.08 2.31 7.70
N GLN A 2 -8.75 2.40 7.84
CA GLN A 2 -7.97 3.51 7.26
C GLN A 2 -7.82 3.29 5.75
N ASN A 3 -8.14 4.31 4.96
CA ASN A 3 -7.91 4.27 3.52
C ASN A 3 -6.42 4.57 3.25
N ILE A 4 -5.67 3.54 2.89
CA ILE A 4 -4.24 3.62 2.60
C ILE A 4 -3.90 4.53 1.40
N LEU A 5 -4.90 4.87 0.57
CA LEU A 5 -4.78 5.79 -0.56
C LEU A 5 -5.20 7.22 -0.20
N SER A 6 -5.57 7.48 1.06
CA SER A 6 -5.97 8.82 1.48
C SER A 6 -4.74 9.73 1.70
N PRO A 7 -4.84 11.02 1.33
CA PRO A 7 -3.77 11.99 1.60
C PRO A 7 -3.41 12.09 3.09
N ALA A 8 -4.42 12.01 3.97
CA ALA A 8 -4.24 12.05 5.42
C ALA A 8 -3.40 10.88 5.95
N PHE A 9 -3.50 9.71 5.31
CA PHE A 9 -2.67 8.56 5.66
C PHE A 9 -1.21 8.78 5.25
N ALA A 10 -0.99 9.26 4.02
CA ALA A 10 0.35 9.57 3.52
C ALA A 10 1.04 10.64 4.39
N GLU A 11 0.32 11.68 4.81
CA GLU A 11 0.83 12.70 5.75
C GLU A 11 1.18 12.09 7.11
N LYS A 12 0.33 11.23 7.66
CA LYS A 12 0.58 10.58 8.95
C LYS A 12 1.86 9.73 8.93
N ILE A 13 2.06 8.96 7.86
CA ILE A 13 3.29 8.18 7.66
C ILE A 13 4.49 9.10 7.46
N SER A 14 4.37 10.14 6.63
CA SER A 14 5.47 11.08 6.38
C SER A 14 5.90 11.79 7.67
N ASN A 15 4.95 12.23 8.50
CA ASN A 15 5.23 12.87 9.78
C ASN A 15 5.91 11.92 10.75
N LEU A 16 5.45 10.66 10.80
CA LEU A 16 6.07 9.62 11.60
C LEU A 16 7.51 9.33 11.15
N LEU A 17 7.73 9.15 9.84
CA LEU A 17 9.06 8.90 9.28
C LEU A 17 10.00 10.09 9.49
N ASN A 18 9.50 11.32 9.40
CA ASN A 18 10.28 12.53 9.70
C ASN A 18 10.65 12.62 11.19
N ALA A 19 9.73 12.27 12.09
CA ALA A 19 9.98 12.32 13.53
C ALA A 19 11.07 11.32 13.97
N ILE A 20 11.17 10.17 13.29
CA ILE A 20 12.16 9.13 13.60
C ILE A 20 13.43 9.25 12.74
N LYS A 21 13.50 10.22 11.82
CA LYS A 21 14.61 10.35 10.87
C LYS A 21 15.95 10.53 11.57
N ASP A 22 15.96 11.21 12.71
CA ASP A 22 17.17 11.48 13.48
C ASP A 22 17.35 10.51 14.68
N ASP A 23 16.38 9.61 14.90
CA ASP A 23 16.42 8.60 15.96
C ASP A 23 16.77 7.22 15.40
N GLU A 24 18.05 6.86 15.51
CA GLU A 24 18.57 5.55 15.08
C GLU A 24 17.91 4.37 15.78
N HIS A 25 17.49 4.53 17.04
CA HIS A 25 16.85 3.45 17.78
C HIS A 25 15.46 3.15 17.20
N SER A 26 14.68 4.20 16.94
CA SER A 26 13.37 4.07 16.31
C SER A 26 13.45 3.56 14.86
N LYS A 27 14.48 3.95 14.10
CA LYS A 27 14.72 3.37 12.76
C LYS A 27 14.99 1.87 12.80
N LYS A 28 15.84 1.42 13.72
CA LYS A 28 16.12 -0.02 13.88
C LYS A 28 14.86 -0.80 14.25
N LEU A 29 14.01 -0.24 15.12
CA LEU A 29 12.73 -0.86 15.46
C LEU A 29 11.78 -0.93 14.26
N LEU A 30 11.71 0.13 13.45
CA LEU A 30 10.92 0.15 12.23
C LEU A 30 11.40 -0.90 11.21
N LEU A 31 12.71 -1.08 11.06
CA LEU A 31 13.29 -2.09 10.15
C LEU A 31 13.09 -3.52 10.68
N GLN A 32 13.13 -3.73 12.00
CA GLN A 32 12.99 -5.04 12.62
C GLN A 32 11.55 -5.56 12.57
N ASP A 33 10.57 -4.71 12.90
CA ASP A 33 9.16 -5.08 12.88
C ASP A 33 8.28 -3.87 12.52
N PRO A 34 8.10 -3.61 11.22
CA PRO A 34 7.40 -2.42 10.75
C PRO A 34 5.90 -2.45 11.08
N ALA A 35 5.28 -3.63 11.14
CA ALA A 35 3.86 -3.75 11.45
C ALA A 35 3.59 -3.36 12.90
N THR A 36 4.32 -3.97 13.84
CA THR A 36 4.19 -3.64 15.27
C THR A 36 4.57 -2.19 15.55
N PHE A 37 5.57 -1.65 14.84
CA PHE A 37 5.97 -0.25 14.96
C PHE A 37 4.84 0.71 14.58
N LEU A 38 4.16 0.44 13.46
CA LEU A 38 3.03 1.25 13.00
C LEU A 38 1.83 1.14 13.93
N GLU A 39 1.54 -0.04 14.46
CA GLU A 39 0.44 -0.24 15.43
C GLU A 39 0.65 0.56 16.73
N LYS A 40 1.89 0.60 17.26
CA LYS A 40 2.24 1.45 18.41
C LYS A 40 1.97 2.93 18.16
N ASN A 41 2.03 3.35 16.91
CA ASN A 41 1.73 4.71 16.47
C ASN A 41 0.28 4.90 15.99
N GLN A 42 -0.63 3.99 16.38
CA GLN A 42 -2.05 4.01 16.04
C GLN A 42 -2.31 3.99 14.53
N ILE A 43 -1.46 3.28 13.78
CA ILE A 43 -1.61 3.04 12.36
C ILE A 43 -1.90 1.55 12.18
N PHE A 44 -3.18 1.24 11.98
CA PHE A 44 -3.65 -0.13 11.88
C PHE A 44 -3.86 -0.48 10.41
N LEU A 45 -3.00 -1.36 9.89
CA LEU A 45 -3.03 -1.81 8.51
C LEU A 45 -3.63 -3.21 8.45
N VAL A 46 -4.91 -3.29 8.09
CA VAL A 46 -5.63 -4.56 7.91
C VAL A 46 -5.40 -5.07 6.49
N ASN A 47 -5.10 -6.36 6.33
CA ASN A 47 -4.87 -7.00 5.02
C ASN A 47 -3.78 -6.35 4.17
N CYS A 48 -2.79 -5.71 4.78
CA CYS A 48 -1.65 -5.15 4.10
C CYS A 48 -0.35 -5.77 4.61
N GLN A 49 0.64 -5.83 3.73
CA GLN A 49 2.02 -6.13 4.04
C GLN A 49 2.80 -4.82 3.99
N VAL A 50 3.53 -4.54 5.05
CA VAL A 50 4.42 -3.38 5.12
C VAL A 50 5.83 -3.87 4.83
N ILE A 51 6.49 -3.21 3.90
CA ILE A 51 7.86 -3.50 3.49
C ILE A 51 8.66 -2.24 3.79
N VAL A 52 9.68 -2.39 4.65
CA VAL A 52 10.61 -1.30 4.96
C VAL A 52 12.02 -1.82 4.78
N GLU A 53 12.78 -1.18 3.90
CA GLU A 53 14.13 -1.58 3.56
C GLU A 53 15.05 -0.37 3.54
N GLU A 54 16.25 -0.50 4.08
CA GLU A 54 17.28 0.53 3.96
C GLU A 54 18.28 0.13 2.88
N ASN A 55 18.34 0.91 1.80
CA ASN A 55 19.26 0.67 0.71
C ASN A 55 20.42 1.67 0.77
N PRO A 56 21.68 1.19 0.82
CA PRO A 56 22.84 2.08 0.83
C PRO A 56 22.85 2.91 -0.48
N GLY A 57 22.75 4.23 -0.34
CA GLY A 57 22.71 5.19 -1.45
C GLY A 57 21.31 5.67 -1.87
N TYR A 58 20.24 4.96 -1.52
CA TYR A 58 18.85 5.35 -1.84
C TYR A 58 18.01 5.70 -0.61
N GLY A 59 18.52 5.39 0.59
CA GLY A 59 17.85 5.68 1.85
C GLY A 59 16.80 4.62 2.21
N LEU A 60 15.85 5.02 3.06
CA LEU A 60 14.80 4.15 3.57
C LEU A 60 13.64 4.08 2.57
N TYR A 61 13.41 2.89 2.04
CA TYR A 61 12.27 2.55 1.22
C TYR A 61 11.12 2.09 2.11
N PHE A 62 9.94 2.67 1.91
CA PHE A 62 8.73 2.30 2.63
C PHE A 62 7.62 2.01 1.62
N ALA A 63 7.09 0.79 1.64
CA ALA A 63 6.00 0.37 0.78
C ALA A 63 4.91 -0.36 1.57
N ILE A 64 3.67 -0.17 1.13
CA ILE A 64 2.52 -0.90 1.63
C ILE A 64 1.90 -1.63 0.45
N GLN A 65 1.86 -2.94 0.54
CA GLN A 65 1.23 -3.79 -0.44
C GLN A 65 -0.06 -4.37 0.16
N SER A 66 -1.19 -4.23 -0.51
CA SER A 66 -2.37 -5.00 -0.12
C SER A 66 -2.05 -6.48 -0.27
N LYS A 67 -2.25 -7.27 0.79
CA LYS A 67 -2.33 -8.72 0.65
C LYS A 67 -3.56 -8.94 -0.22
N LYS A 68 -3.36 -9.19 -1.52
CA LYS A 68 -4.44 -9.69 -2.37
C LYS A 68 -4.98 -10.91 -1.64
N ILE A 69 -6.16 -10.77 -1.05
CA ILE A 69 -6.98 -11.92 -0.71
C ILE A 69 -7.19 -12.55 -2.07
N ILE A 70 -6.48 -13.64 -2.37
CA ILE A 70 -6.85 -14.50 -3.48
C ILE A 70 -8.26 -14.94 -3.10
N PRO A 71 -9.32 -14.49 -3.80
CA PRO A 71 -10.62 -15.09 -3.54
C PRO A 71 -10.44 -16.57 -3.82
N SER A 72 -10.68 -17.41 -2.81
CA SER A 72 -10.76 -18.86 -3.00
C SER A 72 -11.65 -19.11 -4.23
N PRO A 73 -11.25 -19.96 -5.18
CA PRO A 73 -11.96 -20.14 -6.45
C PRO A 73 -13.24 -20.96 -6.29
N ASP A 74 -14.01 -20.72 -5.22
CA ASP A 74 -15.16 -21.54 -4.85
C ASP A 74 -16.40 -20.71 -4.46
N GLN A 75 -16.61 -19.60 -5.16
CA GLN A 75 -17.94 -19.04 -5.35
C GLN A 75 -18.14 -18.70 -6.82
N ALA A 76 -18.39 -19.76 -7.59
CA ALA A 76 -19.07 -19.66 -8.87
C ALA A 76 -20.52 -19.22 -8.64
N THR A 77 -20.73 -17.96 -8.29
CA THR A 77 -22.05 -17.34 -8.42
C THR A 77 -22.09 -16.73 -9.81
N GLN A 78 -22.73 -17.44 -10.73
CA GLN A 78 -23.16 -16.92 -12.01
C GLN A 78 -23.81 -15.54 -11.81
N SER A 79 -23.13 -14.48 -12.24
CA SER A 79 -23.74 -13.19 -12.45
C SER A 79 -23.38 -12.76 -13.86
N LYS A 80 -24.36 -12.94 -14.74
CA LYS A 80 -24.41 -12.38 -16.08
C LYS A 80 -24.15 -10.89 -16.01
N ASP A 81 -23.07 -10.43 -16.64
CA ASP A 81 -23.04 -9.15 -17.36
C ASP A 81 -21.84 -9.17 -18.33
N GLU A 82 -21.96 -10.00 -19.36
CA GLU A 82 -21.21 -9.86 -20.60
C GLU A 82 -21.75 -8.66 -21.39
N THR A 83 -21.31 -7.43 -21.09
CA THR A 83 -21.59 -6.32 -22.02
C THR A 83 -20.56 -5.17 -22.02
N PHE A 84 -19.24 -5.45 -21.99
CA PHE A 84 -18.24 -4.41 -22.28
C PHE A 84 -17.05 -4.91 -23.10
N ARG A 85 -17.30 -5.81 -24.05
CA ARG A 85 -16.25 -6.40 -24.89
C ARG A 85 -16.21 -5.91 -26.33
N ASP A 86 -16.80 -4.74 -26.63
CA ASP A 86 -16.88 -4.24 -28.00
C ASP A 86 -16.83 -2.70 -28.16
N HIS A 87 -15.99 -2.02 -27.37
CA HIS A 87 -15.54 -0.69 -27.77
C HIS A 87 -14.29 -0.80 -28.63
N HIS A 88 -14.54 -1.05 -29.92
CA HIS A 88 -13.63 -0.75 -31.01
C HIS A 88 -13.03 0.66 -30.81
N PHE A 89 -11.74 0.73 -30.46
CA PHE A 89 -10.93 1.91 -30.71
C PHE A 89 -10.79 2.06 -32.22
N ARG A 90 -11.74 2.78 -32.84
CA ARG A 90 -11.53 3.43 -34.12
C ARG A 90 -11.58 4.93 -33.93
N ASP A 91 -10.64 5.56 -34.63
CA ASP A 91 -10.60 6.96 -35.01
C ASP A 91 -10.12 7.97 -33.95
N CYS A 92 -8.83 8.30 -34.07
CA CYS A 92 -8.36 9.68 -34.17
C CYS A 92 -6.99 9.70 -34.89
N LEU A 93 -6.97 9.38 -36.18
CA LEU A 93 -6.02 10.02 -37.11
C LEU A 93 -6.74 11.23 -37.68
N PHE A 94 -6.48 12.41 -37.11
CA PHE A 94 -6.84 13.67 -37.73
C PHE A 94 -5.61 14.24 -38.45
N TYR A 95 -5.82 14.42 -39.76
CA TYR A 95 -5.13 15.23 -40.78
C TYR A 95 -3.92 16.07 -40.37
#